data_AF-A0A5J4WDM0-F1
#
_entry.id   AF-A0A5J4WDM0-F1
#
_cell.length_a   1.000
_cell.length_b   1.000
_cell.length_c   1.000
_cell.angle_alpha   90.00
_cell.angle_beta   90.00
_cell.angle_gamma   90.00
#
_symmetry.space_group_name_H-M   'P 1'
#
loop_
_entity.id
_entity.type
_entity.pdbx_description
1 polymer ?
#
loop_
_entity_poly.entity_id
_entity_poly.type
_entity_poly.pdbx_seq_one_letter_code
_entity_poly.pdbx_strand_id
1 'polypeptide(L)'
;MRVWSLIIRRPVDIDKVEHLIRIGSQNARLAQEQYNTLLIAHSENPNILRQYSVLMRDVYGNDILVIEMLCEADQVEKKTKLIY
;
A
#
# COMPACT_ATOMS: atom_id res chain seq x y z
N MET A 1 -27.08 31.93 -30.29
CA MET A 1 -27.04 31.40 -28.91
C MET A 1 -26.84 29.86 -28.92
N ARG A 2 -25.68 29.34 -29.34
CA ARG A 2 -25.39 27.89 -29.42
C ARG A 2 -23.92 27.51 -29.13
N VAL A 3 -23.16 28.38 -28.46
CA VAL A 3 -21.72 28.14 -28.20
C VAL A 3 -21.46 27.64 -26.77
N TRP A 4 -22.39 27.87 -25.84
CA TRP A 4 -22.20 27.52 -24.42
C TRP A 4 -22.41 26.05 -24.07
N SER A 5 -23.00 25.24 -24.95
CA SER A 5 -23.28 23.82 -24.69
C SER A 5 -22.04 22.90 -24.74
N LEU A 6 -20.89 23.42 -25.19
CA LEU A 6 -19.62 22.70 -25.24
C LEU A 6 -18.72 22.97 -24.01
N ILE A 7 -19.12 23.89 -23.12
CA ILE A 7 -18.37 24.29 -21.91
C ILE A 7 -18.97 23.67 -20.64
N ILE A 8 -19.71 22.56 -20.78
CA ILE A 8 -20.08 21.74 -19.62
C ILE A 8 -19.06 20.62 -19.58
N ARG A 9 -18.01 20.79 -18.75
CA ARG A 9 -17.16 19.66 -18.32
C ARG A 9 -18.09 18.48 -18.05
N ARG A 10 -17.86 17.33 -18.68
CA ARG A 10 -18.62 16.10 -18.35
C ARG A 10 -18.65 15.97 -16.83
N PRO A 11 -19.83 15.90 -16.18
CA PRO A 11 -19.89 15.76 -14.74
C PRO A 11 -19.09 14.52 -14.35
N VAL A 12 -18.27 14.63 -13.30
CA VAL A 12 -17.56 13.48 -12.74
C VAL A 12 -18.61 12.44 -12.37
N ASP A 13 -18.45 11.22 -12.85
CA ASP A 13 -19.31 10.10 -12.51
C ASP A 13 -19.00 9.70 -11.05
N ILE A 14 -19.78 10.27 -10.12
CA ILE A 14 -19.58 10.11 -8.68
C ILE A 14 -19.73 8.64 -8.29
N ASP A 15 -20.72 7.94 -8.85
CA ASP A 15 -20.99 6.53 -8.57
C ASP A 15 -19.79 5.66 -8.95
N LYS A 16 -19.19 5.94 -10.11
CA LYS A 16 -17.97 5.25 -10.54
C LYS A 16 -16.79 5.53 -9.62
N VAL A 17 -16.61 6.78 -9.17
CA VAL A 17 -15.54 7.15 -8.23
C VAL A 17 -15.72 6.43 -6.90
N GLU A 18 -16.93 6.43 -6.34
CA GLU A 18 -17.24 5.75 -5.09
C GLU A 18 -17.00 4.24 -5.19
N HIS A 19 -17.43 3.63 -6.29
CA HIS A 19 -17.21 2.21 -6.54
C HIS A 19 -15.71 1.85 -6.59
N LEU A 20 -14.90 2.66 -7.28
CA LEU A 20 -13.46 2.46 -7.39
C LEU A 20 -12.76 2.67 -6.04
N ILE A 21 -13.17 3.65 -5.25
CA ILE A 21 -12.67 3.86 -3.88
C ILE A 21 -12.94 2.60 -3.05
N ARG A 22 -14.16 2.06 -3.09
CA ARG A 22 -14.51 0.84 -2.33
C ARG A 22 -13.63 -0.34 -2.70
N ILE A 23 -13.41 -0.59 -4.00
CA ILE A 23 -12.53 -1.67 -4.46
C ILE A 23 -11.09 -1.42 -4.00
N GLY A 24 -10.58 -0.19 -4.16
CA GLY A 24 -9.24 0.18 -3.73
C GLY A 24 -9.03 -0.07 -2.24
N SER A 25 -9.97 0.38 -1.40
CA SER A 25 -9.92 0.16 0.05
C SER A 25 -10.00 -1.32 0.44
N GLN A 26 -10.82 -2.12 -0.26
CA GLN A 26 -10.90 -3.57 -0.03
C GLN A 26 -9.58 -4.26 -0.38
N ASN A 27 -8.98 -3.91 -1.51
CA ASN A 27 -7.70 -4.48 -1.95
C ASN A 27 -6.56 -4.08 -1.01
N ALA A 28 -6.53 -2.84 -0.54
CA ALA A 28 -5.55 -2.38 0.44
C ALA A 28 -5.61 -3.21 1.72
N ARG A 29 -6.82 -3.43 2.25
CA ARG A 29 -7.03 -4.25 3.45
C ARG A 29 -6.61 -5.70 3.24
N LEU A 30 -7.00 -6.32 2.12
CA LEU A 30 -6.61 -7.70 1.79
C LEU A 30 -5.09 -7.84 1.66
N ALA A 31 -4.42 -6.89 0.99
CA ALA A 31 -2.97 -6.90 0.89
C ALA A 31 -2.31 -6.79 2.27
N GLN A 32 -2.84 -5.92 3.15
CA GLN A 32 -2.38 -5.78 4.52
C GLN A 32 -2.50 -7.10 5.31
N GLU A 33 -3.66 -7.76 5.25
CA GLU A 33 -3.90 -9.06 5.88
C GLU A 33 -2.96 -10.16 5.36
N GLN A 34 -2.69 -10.17 4.05
CA GLN A 34 -1.74 -11.11 3.43
C GLN A 34 -0.31 -10.86 3.90
N TYR A 35 0.16 -9.61 3.93
CA TYR A 35 1.48 -9.29 4.44
C TYR A 35 1.64 -9.64 5.92
N ASN A 36 0.63 -9.38 6.76
CA ASN A 36 0.65 -9.80 8.15
C ASN A 36 0.81 -11.32 8.28
N THR A 37 0.08 -12.09 7.47
CA THR A 37 0.20 -13.56 7.43
C THR A 37 1.61 -13.99 7.02
N LEU A 38 2.18 -13.36 5.98
CA LEU A 38 3.53 -13.64 5.49
C LEU A 38 4.61 -13.31 6.53
N LEU A 39 4.47 -12.21 7.28
CA LEU A 39 5.41 -11.85 8.35
C LEU A 39 5.40 -12.87 9.49
N ILE A 40 4.23 -13.42 9.84
CA ILE A 40 4.13 -14.47 10.84
C ILE A 40 4.81 -15.76 10.35
N ALA A 41 4.60 -16.13 9.09
CA ALA A 41 5.12 -17.38 8.53
C ALA A 41 6.62 -17.33 8.18
N HIS A 42 7.14 -16.15 7.82
CA HIS A 42 8.48 -15.97 7.23
C HIS A 42 9.17 -14.71 7.79
N SER A 43 9.17 -14.57 9.12
CA SER A 43 9.69 -13.39 9.83
C SER A 43 11.17 -13.07 9.54
N GLU A 44 11.93 -14.07 9.11
CA GLU A 44 13.34 -14.00 8.76
C GLU A 44 13.61 -13.45 7.36
N ASN A 45 12.57 -13.23 6.55
CA ASN A 45 12.69 -12.71 5.20
C ASN A 45 12.51 -11.18 5.18
N PRO A 46 13.60 -10.40 5.14
CA PRO A 46 13.53 -8.94 5.20
C PRO A 46 12.84 -8.32 3.97
N ASN A 47 12.73 -9.05 2.86
CA ASN A 47 12.07 -8.57 1.66
C ASN A 47 10.55 -8.39 1.86
N ILE A 48 9.95 -9.16 2.77
CA ILE A 48 8.51 -9.04 3.09
C ILE A 48 8.25 -7.68 3.73
N LEU A 49 9.08 -7.27 4.71
CA LEU A 49 9.00 -5.95 5.34
C LEU A 49 9.18 -4.82 4.31
N ARG A 50 10.16 -4.93 3.40
CA ARG A 50 10.42 -3.93 2.36
C ARG A 50 9.26 -3.77 1.37
N GLN A 51 8.62 -4.87 0.97
CA GLN A 51 7.46 -4.79 0.08
C GLN A 51 6.23 -4.28 0.82
N TYR A 52 6.04 -4.70 2.07
CA TYR A 52 4.92 -4.25 2.88
C TYR A 52 5.03 -2.75 3.21
N SER A 53 6.25 -2.22 3.39
CA SER A 53 6.44 -0.78 3.57
C SER A 53 6.03 0.03 2.34
N VAL A 54 6.13 -0.52 1.13
CA VAL A 54 5.61 0.15 -0.09
C VAL A 54 4.10 0.34 0.00
N LEU A 55 3.36 -0.68 0.46
CA LEU A 55 1.92 -0.56 0.71
C LEU A 55 1.62 0.52 1.77
N MET A 56 2.40 0.55 2.87
CA MET A 56 2.21 1.54 3.93
C MET A 56 2.48 2.97 3.47
N ARG A 57 3.47 3.17 2.60
CA ARG A 57 3.79 4.49 2.02
C ARG A 57 2.75 4.91 0.99
N ASP A 58 2.52 4.08 -0.03
CA ASP A 58 1.81 4.50 -1.24
C ASP A 58 0.28 4.49 -1.06
N VAL A 59 -0.23 3.65 -0.16
CA VAL A 59 -1.69 3.51 0.05
C VAL A 59 -2.12 4.11 1.38
N TYR A 60 -1.38 3.87 2.46
CA TYR A 60 -1.76 4.34 3.79
C TYR A 60 -1.11 5.67 4.18
N GLY A 61 -0.08 6.14 3.46
CA GLY A 61 0.64 7.37 3.78
C GLY A 61 1.28 7.37 5.17
N ASN A 62 1.62 6.20 5.72
CA ASN A 62 2.14 6.07 7.08
C ASN A 62 3.68 6.04 7.07
N ASP A 63 4.29 7.20 6.91
CA ASP A 63 5.75 7.33 6.80
C ASP A 63 6.51 6.86 8.05
N ILE A 64 5.93 7.02 9.24
CA ILE A 64 6.56 6.58 10.50
C ILE A 64 6.71 5.06 10.49
N LEU A 65 5.61 4.35 10.20
CA LEU A 65 5.63 2.89 10.13
C LEU A 65 6.56 2.39 9.00
N VAL A 66 6.61 3.10 7.87
CA VAL A 66 7.53 2.77 6.77
C VAL A 66 8.99 2.79 7.24
N ILE A 67 9.38 3.83 7.98
CA ILE A 67 10.75 3.94 8.52
C ILE A 67 11.04 2.78 9.48
N GLU A 68 10.11 2.47 10.39
CA GLU A 68 10.24 1.36 11.34
C GLU A 68 10.43 0.01 10.62
N MET A 69 9.58 -0.28 9.63
CA MET A 69 9.65 -1.53 8.86
C MET A 69 10.96 -1.66 8.08
N LEU A 70 11.46 -0.58 7.49
CA LEU A 70 12.74 -0.59 6.77
C LEU A 70 13.92 -0.80 7.73
N CYS A 71 13.88 -0.18 8.91
CA CYS A 71 14.89 -0.40 9.95
C CYS A 71 14.89 -1.86 10.43
N GLU A 72 13.71 -2.44 10.64
CA GLU A 72 13.57 -3.85 11.02
C GLU A 72 14.09 -4.79 9.93
N ALA A 73 13.77 -4.52 8.66
CA ALA A 73 14.29 -5.30 7.53
C ALA A 73 15.83 -5.33 7.50
N ASP A 74 16.48 -4.19 7.74
CA ASP A 74 17.94 -4.11 7.80
C ASP A 74 18.53 -4.87 8.99
N GLN A 75 17.82 -4.91 10.13
CA GLN A 75 18.23 -5.71 11.28
C GLN A 75 18.10 -7.21 11.02
N VAL A 76 16.99 -7.64 10.42
CA VAL A 76 16.75 -9.04 10.04
C VAL A 76 17.83 -9.49 9.06
N GLU A 77 18.14 -8.71 8.02
CA GLU A 77 19.17 -9.04 7.05
C GLU A 77 20.57 -9.16 7.68
N LYS A 78 20.92 -8.24 8.60
CA LYS A 78 22.17 -8.32 9.35
C LYS A 78 22.25 -9.59 10.18
N LYS A 79 21.18 -9.95 10.89
CA LYS A 79 21.11 -11.18 11.70
C LYS A 79 21.29 -12.42 10.82
N THR A 80 20.59 -12.51 9.70
CA THR A 80 20.70 -13.65 8.78
C THR A 80 22.12 -13.82 8.25
N LYS A 81 22.82 -12.73 7.93
CA LYS A 81 24.23 -12.76 7.47
C LYS A 81 25.24 -13.15 8.56
N LEU A 82 24.88 -13.08 9.83
CA LEU A 82 25.75 -13.47 10.95
C LEU A 82 25.62 -14.95 11.33
N ILE A 83 24.62 -15.64 10.78
CA ILE A 83 24.31 -17.06 11.09
C ILE A 83 24.92 -18.01 10.03
N TYR A 84 25.42 -17.48 8.91
CA TYR A 84 26.16 -18.18 7.85
C TYR A 84 27.62 -17.72 7.83
#